data_AF-A0A498FD34-F1
#
_entry.id   AF-A0A498FD34-F1
#
_cell.length_a   1.000
_cell.length_b   1.000
_cell.length_c   1.000
_cell.angle_alpha   90.00
_cell.angle_beta   90.00
_cell.angle_gamma   90.00
#
_symmetry.space_group_name_H-M   'P 1'
#
loop_
_entity.id
_entity.type
_entity.pdbx_description
1 polymer ?
#
loop_
_entity_poly.entity_id
_entity_poly.type
_entity_poly.pdbx_seq_one_letter_code
_entity_poly.pdbx_strand_id
1 'polypeptide(L)' 'SYTIGDGRKVAITFISQENDTKIIETFEAESSNPIEMQKAGFQAILDNFKKYSEISK' A
#
# COMPACT_ATOMS: atom_id res chain seq x y z
N SER A 1 0.01 8.26 9.41
CA SER A 1 0.47 8.57 8.03
C SER A 1 1.93 8.97 8.08
N TYR A 2 2.65 8.83 6.98
CA TYR A 2 4.01 9.32 6.83
C TYR A 2 4.13 10.09 5.50
N THR A 3 5.20 10.87 5.38
CA THR A 3 5.47 11.68 4.19
C THR A 3 6.66 11.09 3.45
N ILE A 4 6.54 10.96 2.13
CA ILE A 4 7.63 10.49 1.26
C ILE A 4 8.44 11.67 0.74
N GLY A 5 9.60 11.40 0.12
CA GLY A 5 10.64 12.40 -0.16
C GLY A 5 10.20 13.60 -1.01
N ASP A 6 9.10 13.50 -1.75
CA ASP A 6 8.51 14.57 -2.57
C ASP A 6 7.36 15.33 -1.85
N GLY A 7 7.13 15.07 -0.57
CA GLY A 7 6.11 15.74 0.25
C GLY A 7 4.73 15.09 0.22
N ARG A 8 4.50 14.08 -0.62
CA ARG A 8 3.22 13.36 -0.66
C ARG A 8 2.98 12.55 0.59
N LYS A 9 1.71 12.42 0.97
CA LYS A 9 1.27 11.67 2.15
C LYS A 9 0.85 10.26 1.79
N VAL A 10 1.24 9.33 2.66
CA VAL A 10 0.80 7.93 2.62
C VAL A 10 0.23 7.55 3.99
N ALA A 11 -0.85 6.80 3.98
CA ALA A 11 -1.49 6.25 5.17
C ALA A 11 -1.75 4.76 4.97
N ILE A 12 -1.34 3.96 5.95
CA ILE A 12 -1.60 2.52 5.98
C ILE A 12 -2.57 2.25 7.12
N THR A 13 -3.68 1.59 6.82
CA THR A 13 -4.70 1.18 7.78
C THR A 13 -4.70 -0.35 7.87
N PHE A 14 -4.56 -0.87 9.07
CA PHE A 14 -4.67 -2.29 9.37
C PHE A 14 -6.02 -2.54 10.03
N ILE A 15 -6.81 -3.44 9.47
CA ILE A 15 -8.12 -3.82 9.97
C ILE A 15 -8.05 -5.31 10.30
N SER A 16 -8.15 -5.64 11.58
CA SER A 16 -8.26 -7.04 12.02
C SER A 16 -9.59 -7.62 11.50
N GLN A 17 -9.49 -8.79 10.89
CA GLN A 17 -10.60 -9.66 10.56
C GLN A 17 -10.39 -10.98 11.32
N GLU A 18 -11.36 -11.89 11.29
CA GLU A 18 -11.34 -13.09 12.14
C GLU A 18 -10.02 -13.88 12.05
N ASN A 19 -9.57 -14.21 10.83
CA ASN A 19 -8.35 -15.00 10.60
C ASN A 19 -7.24 -14.24 9.85
N ASP A 20 -7.57 -13.04 9.37
CA ASP A 20 -6.73 -12.26 8.44
C ASP A 20 -6.62 -10.80 8.90
N THR A 21 -5.69 -10.07 8.30
CA THR A 21 -5.61 -8.60 8.45
C THR A 21 -5.77 -7.95 7.09
N LYS A 22 -6.79 -7.11 6.94
CA LYS A 22 -6.96 -6.27 5.75
C LYS A 22 -6.06 -5.05 5.88
N ILE A 23 -5.19 -4.86 4.89
CA ILE A 23 -4.31 -3.71 4.78
C ILE A 23 -4.84 -2.80 3.68
N ILE A 24 -5.02 -1.52 4.00
CA ILE A 24 -5.43 -0.48 3.05
C ILE A 24 -4.35 0.59 3.02
N GLU A 25 -3.78 0.82 1.85
CA GLU A 25 -2.85 1.93 1.60
C GLU A 25 -3.57 3.05 0.86
N THR A 26 -3.52 4.26 1.42
CA THR A 26 -4.02 5.49 0.80
C THR A 26 -2.84 6.41 0.55
N PHE A 27 -2.68 6.88 -0.68
CA PHE A 27 -1.56 7.72 -1.08
C PHE A 27 -2.04 8.92 -1.90
N GLU A 28 -1.34 10.04 -1.77
CA GLU A 28 -1.46 11.14 -2.71
C GLU A 28 -0.76 10.77 -4.03
N ALA A 29 -1.48 10.85 -5.14
CA ALA A 29 -0.91 10.60 -6.45
C ALA A 29 0.01 11.76 -6.86
N GLU A 30 1.10 11.44 -7.55
CA GLU A 30 1.92 12.45 -8.22
C GLU A 30 1.35 12.82 -9.60
N SER A 31 1.81 13.94 -10.18
CA SER A 31 1.20 14.54 -11.37
C SER A 31 1.80 14.11 -12.71
N SER A 32 2.90 13.37 -12.70
CA SER A 32 3.72 13.04 -13.88
C SER A 32 3.27 11.74 -14.54
N ASN A 33 2.82 10.75 -13.77
CA ASN A 33 2.36 9.46 -14.28
C ASN A 33 0.85 9.25 -14.06
N PRO A 34 0.18 8.45 -14.90
CA PRO A 34 -1.24 8.12 -14.72
C PRO A 34 -1.52 7.47 -13.36
N ILE A 35 -2.63 7.87 -12.72
CA ILE A 35 -3.07 7.33 -11.42
C ILE A 35 -3.18 5.81 -11.43
N GLU A 36 -3.71 5.22 -12.50
CA GLU A 36 -3.85 3.76 -12.61
C GLU A 36 -2.50 3.04 -12.59
N MET A 37 -1.45 3.64 -13.20
CA MET A 37 -0.10 3.09 -13.17
C MET A 37 0.47 3.15 -11.76
N GLN A 38 0.29 4.28 -11.06
CA GLN A 38 0.74 4.43 -9.67
C GLN A 38 0.04 3.41 -8.76
N LYS A 39 -1.29 3.28 -8.87
CA LYS A 39 -2.09 2.33 -8.11
C LYS A 39 -1.65 0.89 -8.35
N ALA A 40 -1.39 0.51 -9.60
CA ALA A 40 -0.88 -0.82 -9.94
C ALA A 40 0.50 -1.08 -9.31
N GLY A 41 1.38 -0.08 -9.30
CA GLY A 41 2.69 -0.18 -8.65
C GLY A 41 2.59 -0.41 -7.15
N PHE A 42 1.79 0.39 -6.44
CA PHE A 42 1.55 0.20 -5.00
C PHE A 42 0.86 -1.14 -4.70
N GLN A 43 -0.10 -1.56 -5.52
CA GLN A 43 -0.74 -2.86 -5.36
C GLN A 43 0.27 -4.01 -5.47
N ALA A 44 1.19 -3.96 -6.44
CA ALA A 44 2.24 -4.97 -6.57
C ALA A 44 3.18 -5.03 -5.34
N ILE A 45 3.42 -3.90 -4.67
CA ILE A 45 4.16 -3.86 -3.41
C ILE A 45 3.38 -4.56 -2.30
N LEU A 46 2.09 -4.23 -2.14
CA LEU A 46 1.21 -4.86 -1.14
C LEU A 46 1.06 -6.37 -1.39
N ASP A 47 0.97 -6.80 -2.64
CA ASP A 47 0.87 -8.22 -3.02
C ASP A 47 2.15 -8.98 -2.63
N ASN A 48 3.33 -8.39 -2.87
CA ASN A 48 4.61 -8.98 -2.45
C ASN A 48 4.75 -9.00 -0.92
N PHE A 49 4.33 -7.93 -0.24
CA PHE A 49 4.32 -7.89 1.22
C PHE A 49 3.40 -8.96 1.82
N LYS A 50 2.19 -9.10 1.29
CA LYS A 50 1.23 -10.13 1.67
C LYS A 50 1.86 -11.51 1.51
N LYS A 51 2.40 -11.81 0.33
CA LYS A 51 3.09 -13.07 0.03
C LYS A 51 4.21 -13.35 1.03
N TYR A 52 5.09 -12.38 1.29
CA TYR A 52 6.19 -12.54 2.24
C TYR A 52 5.70 -12.84 3.67
N SER A 53 4.68 -12.10 4.12
CA SER A 53 4.13 -12.21 5.47
C SER A 53 3.38 -13.52 5.69
N GLU A 54 2.69 -14.01 4.66
CA GLU A 54 1.90 -15.26 4.73
C GLU A 54 2.73 -16.51 4.49
N ILE A 55 3.83 -16.44 3.74
CA ILE A 55 4.77 -17.56 3.58
C ILE A 55 5.52 -17.87 4.89
N SER A 56 5.72 -16.85 5.73
CA SER A 56 6.46 -16.99 7.00
C SER A 56 5.57 -17.51 8.16
N LYS A 57 4.38 -18.03 7.86
CA LYS A 57 3.47 -18.67 8.85
C LYS A 57 3.87 -20.11 9.16
#